data_AF-A0A3S2BK49-F1
#
_entry.id   AF-A0A3S2BK49-F1
#
_cell.length_a   1.000
_cell.length_b   1.000
_cell.length_c   1.000
_cell.angle_alpha   90.00
_cell.angle_beta   90.00
_cell.angle_gamma   90.00
#
_symmetry.space_group_name_H-M   'P 1'
#
loop_
_entity.id
_entity.type
_entity.pdbx_description
1 polymer ?
#
loop_
_entity_poly.entity_id
_entity_poly.type
_entity_poly.pdbx_seq_one_letter_code
_entity_poly.pdbx_strand_id
1 'polypeptide(L)' 'MAGLARGVAAAILLLSMTTLGFAANKVIIILDASGSMWAQIDGKPKLEIARESLRSVLQSVPAEDEIGFMAYG' A
#
# COMPACT_ATOMS: atom_id res chain seq x y z
N MET A 1 37.38 35.83 1.70
CA MET A 1 37.47 34.53 1.00
C MET A 1 37.14 33.34 1.89
N ALA A 2 37.80 33.16 3.05
CA ALA A 2 37.58 31.99 3.92
C ALA A 2 36.16 31.86 4.51
N GLY A 3 35.48 32.97 4.85
CA GLY A 3 34.11 32.95 5.36
C GLY A 3 33.08 32.51 4.30
N LEU A 4 33.25 32.98 3.06
CA LEU A 4 32.42 32.58 1.93
C LEU A 4 32.60 31.08 1.61
N ALA A 5 33.85 30.59 1.60
CA ALA A 5 34.15 29.18 1.38
C ALA A 5 33.53 28.26 2.45
N ARG A 6 33.54 28.68 3.72
CA ARG A 6 32.88 27.96 4.82
C ARG A 6 31.36 27.94 4.69
N GLY A 7 30.76 29.07 4.30
CA GLY A 7 29.32 29.15 4.05
C GLY A 7 28.88 28.22 2.91
N VAL A 8 29.63 28.18 1.82
CA VAL A 8 29.38 27.29 0.68
C VAL A 8 29.53 25.82 1.10
N ALA A 9 30.59 25.47 1.84
CA ALA A 9 30.80 24.11 2.33
C ALA A 9 29.67 23.64 3.27
N ALA A 10 29.21 24.52 4.16
CA ALA A 10 28.08 24.23 5.05
C ALA A 10 26.76 24.03 4.27
N ALA A 11 26.51 24.86 3.24
CA ALA A 11 25.32 24.72 2.40
C ALA A 11 25.32 23.40 1.60
N ILE A 12 26.47 23.00 1.05
CA ILE A 12 26.60 21.71 0.34
C ILE A 12 26.36 20.54 1.30
N LEU A 13 26.92 20.59 2.51
CA LEU A 13 26.75 19.54 3.51
C LEU A 13 25.27 19.38 3.92
N LEU A 14 24.56 20.50 4.12
CA LEU A 14 23.13 20.48 4.45
C LEU A 14 22.28 19.93 3.29
N LEU A 15 22.61 20.28 2.04
CA LEU A 15 21.94 19.74 0.86
C LEU A 15 22.22 18.23 0.66
N SER A 16 23.39 17.74 1.07
CA SER A 16 23.69 16.31 1.00
C SER A 16 22.96 15.45 2.05
N MET A 17 22.29 16.07 3.02
CA MET A 17 21.50 15.36 4.04
C MET A 17 20.02 15.22 3.68
N THR A 18 19.54 15.84 2.59
CA THR A 18 18.16 15.64 2.13
C THR A 18 18.02 14.33 1.37
N THR A 19 17.29 13.38 1.96
CA THR A 19 16.82 12.18 1.26
C THR A 19 15.50 12.46 0.55
N LEU A 20 15.31 11.95 -0.66
CA LEU A 20 14.02 11.94 -1.34
C LEU A 20 13.18 10.80 -0.76
N GLY A 21 12.13 11.15 -0.02
CA GLY A 21 11.14 10.17 0.42
C GLY A 21 10.20 9.83 -0.72
N PHE A 22 10.29 8.62 -1.26
CA PHE A 22 9.24 8.06 -2.11
C PHE A 22 8.20 7.40 -1.22
N ALA A 23 6.95 7.87 -1.27
CA ALA A 23 5.84 7.21 -0.61
C ALA A 23 5.42 6.00 -1.45
N ALA A 24 5.34 4.81 -0.83
CA ALA A 24 4.69 3.67 -1.46
C ALA A 24 3.20 3.97 -1.68
N ASN A 25 2.63 3.47 -2.78
CA ASN A 25 1.17 3.53 -2.93
C ASN A 25 0.53 2.62 -1.89
N LYS A 26 -0.71 2.96 -1.49
CA LYS A 26 -1.42 2.23 -0.44
C LYS A 26 -2.74 1.71 -0.98
N VAL A 27 -3.00 0.42 -0.76
CA VAL A 27 -4.24 -0.26 -1.12
C VAL A 27 -4.87 -0.79 0.16
N ILE A 28 -6.16 -0.51 0.37
CA ILE A 28 -6.92 -1.07 1.49
C ILE A 28 -7.97 -2.02 0.93
N ILE A 29 -7.92 -3.26 1.39
CA ILE A 29 -8.86 -4.32 1.05
C ILE A 29 -9.82 -4.50 2.21
N ILE A 30 -11.12 -4.37 1.94
CA ILE A 30 -12.18 -4.60 2.92
C ILE A 30 -13.01 -5.80 2.44
N LEU A 31 -12.95 -6.90 3.18
CA LEU A 31 -13.71 -8.11 2.89
C LEU A 31 -14.96 -8.19 3.77
N ASP A 32 -16.13 -8.20 3.13
CA ASP A 32 -17.39 -8.57 3.79
C ASP A 32 -17.38 -10.08 4.07
N ALA A 33 -17.47 -10.44 5.35
CA ALA A 33 -17.58 -11.79 5.89
C ALA A 33 -18.86 -11.95 6.74
N SER A 34 -19.85 -11.08 6.53
CA SER A 34 -21.13 -11.13 7.24
C SER A 34 -21.89 -12.43 6.98
N GLY A 35 -22.86 -12.74 7.85
CA GLY A 35 -23.70 -13.93 7.70
C GLY A 35 -24.37 -14.04 6.32
N SER A 36 -24.64 -12.92 5.65
CA SER A 36 -25.21 -12.90 4.31
C SER A 36 -24.29 -13.55 3.27
N MET A 37 -22.97 -13.57 3.48
CA MET A 37 -21.96 -14.08 2.54
C MET A 37 -21.95 -15.61 2.43
N TRP A 38 -22.66 -16.31 3.31
CA TRP A 38 -22.90 -17.75 3.22
C TRP A 38 -23.99 -18.13 2.23
N ALA A 39 -24.82 -17.17 1.79
CA ALA A 39 -25.78 -17.43 0.73
C ALA A 39 -25.06 -17.83 -0.56
N GLN A 40 -25.71 -18.70 -1.34
CA GLN A 40 -25.12 -19.30 -2.52
C GLN A 40 -25.56 -18.56 -3.80
N ILE A 41 -24.63 -18.48 -4.74
CA ILE A 41 -24.86 -18.11 -6.14
C ILE A 41 -24.34 -19.29 -6.96
N ASP A 42 -25.17 -19.86 -7.82
CA ASP A 42 -24.82 -21.02 -8.66
C ASP A 42 -24.19 -22.19 -7.88
N GLY A 43 -24.69 -22.45 -6.67
CA GLY A 43 -24.19 -23.52 -5.79
C GLY A 43 -22.89 -23.21 -5.04
N LYS A 44 -22.30 -22.01 -5.20
CA LYS A 44 -21.12 -21.56 -4.47
C LYS A 44 -21.44 -20.46 -3.47
N PRO A 45 -20.89 -20.50 -2.24
CA PRO A 45 -21.04 -19.39 -1.29
C PRO A 45 -20.49 -18.08 -1.86
N LYS A 46 -21.16 -16.94 -1.61
CA LYS A 46 -20.65 -15.61 -2.01
C LYS A 46 -19.25 -15.34 -1.45
N LEU A 47 -18.96 -15.80 -0.23
CA LEU A 47 -17.64 -15.68 0.37
C LEU A 47 -16.55 -16.37 -0.46
N GLU A 48 -16.87 -17.51 -1.08
CA GLU A 48 -15.93 -18.22 -1.94
C GLU A 48 -15.63 -17.40 -3.20
N ILE A 49 -16.66 -16.87 -3.86
CA ILE A 49 -16.53 -16.00 -5.04
C ILE A 49 -15.73 -14.73 -4.71
N ALA A 50 -15.97 -14.13 -3.55
CA ALA A 50 -15.23 -12.96 -3.07
C ALA A 50 -13.75 -13.29 -2.83
N ARG A 51 -13.42 -14.46 -2.27
CA ARG A 51 -12.04 -14.92 -2.10
C ARG A 51 -11.33 -15.22 -3.41
N GLU A 52 -12.03 -15.81 -4.38
CA GLU A 52 -11.50 -16.04 -5.74
C GLU A 52 -11.16 -14.69 -6.42
N SER A 53 -12.08 -13.72 -6.33
CA SER A 53 -11.88 -12.36 -6.86
C SER A 53 -10.72 -11.65 -6.17
N LEU A 54 -10.63 -11.73 -4.83
CA LEU A 54 -9.54 -11.17 -4.05
C LEU A 54 -8.18 -11.73 -4.49
N ARG A 55 -8.09 -13.05 -4.72
CA ARG A 55 -6.86 -13.67 -5.21
C ARG A 55 -6.43 -13.09 -6.54
N SER A 56 -7.36 -12.86 -7.47
CA SER A 56 -7.06 -12.25 -8.76
C SER A 56 -6.58 -10.81 -8.61
N VAL A 57 -7.21 -10.02 -7.74
CA VAL A 57 -6.80 -8.63 -7.50
C VAL A 57 -5.41 -8.57 -6.89
N LEU A 58 -5.12 -9.38 -5.87
CA LEU A 58 -3.81 -9.41 -5.21
C LEU A 58 -2.66 -9.77 -6.16
N GLN A 59 -2.92 -10.55 -7.21
CA GLN A 59 -1.91 -10.85 -8.24
C GLN A 59 -1.56 -9.65 -9.13
N SER A 60 -2.43 -8.65 -9.19
CA SER A 60 -2.22 -7.41 -9.97
C SER A 60 -1.63 -6.26 -9.15
N VAL A 61 -1.54 -6.40 -7.82
CA VAL A 61 -0.97 -5.36 -6.95
C VAL A 61 0.56 -5.41 -7.04
N PRO A 62 1.23 -4.27 -7.35
CA PRO A 62 2.69 -4.17 -7.31
C PRO A 62 3.26 -4.58 -5.95
N ALA A 63 4.44 -5.21 -5.93
CA ALA A 63 5.04 -5.74 -4.71
C ALA A 63 5.54 -4.64 -3.76
N GLU A 64 5.78 -3.45 -4.30
CA GLU A 64 6.19 -2.24 -3.59
C GLU A 64 5.04 -1.50 -2.90
N ASP A 65 3.79 -1.84 -3.21
CA ASP A 65 2.62 -1.18 -2.63
C ASP A 65 2.32 -1.74 -1.23
N GLU A 66 1.95 -0.86 -0.30
CA GLU A 66 1.52 -1.25 1.04
C GLU A 66 0.06 -1.72 1.00
N ILE A 67 -0.19 -2.94 1.49
CA ILE A 67 -1.55 -3.50 1.56
C ILE A 67 -2.05 -3.50 3.01
N GLY A 68 -3.13 -2.77 3.24
CA GLY A 68 -3.98 -2.92 4.42
C GLY A 68 -5.10 -3.92 4.17
N PHE A 69 -5.42 -4.77 5.14
CA PHE A 69 -6.52 -5.72 5.06
C PHE A 69 -7.44 -5.60 6.28
N MET A 70 -8.74 -5.52 6.02
CA MET A 70 -9.78 -5.56 7.03
C MET A 70 -10.87 -6.55 6.59
N ALA A 71 -11.38 -7.32 7.53
CA ALA A 71 -12.62 -8.07 7.34
C ALA A 71 -13.64 -7.61 8.38
N TYR A 72 -14.90 -7.55 7.98
CA TYR A 72 -16.02 -7.25 8.88
C TYR A 72 -17.17 -8.21 8.58
N GLY A 73 -18.00 -8.51 9.56
CA GLY A 73 -19.10 -9.45 9.37
C GLY A 73 -19.81 -9.84 10.63
#